data_AF-A0AAD4NNF6-F1
#
_entry.id   AF-A0AAD4NNF6-F1
#
_cell.length_a   1.000
_cell.length_b   1.000
_cell.length_c   1.000
_cell.angle_alpha   90.00
_cell.angle_beta   90.00
_cell.angle_gamma   90.00
#
_symmetry.space_group_name_H-M   'P 1'
#
loop_
_entity.id
_entity.type
_entity.pdbx_description
1 polymer ?
#
loop_
_entity_poly.entity_id
_entity_poly.type
_entity_poly.pdbx_seq_one_letter_code
_entity_poly.pdbx_strand_id
1 'polypeptide(L)' 'MNPIQEAIAEIESRDPGEQFSYQQIAKKYGVNRVTLMRRHKHETEDYSVRNQSLHLEREAELF' A
#
# COMPACT_ATOMS: atom_id res chain seq x y z
N MET A 1 -16.18 8.15 2.52
CA MET A 1 -15.36 7.12 1.85
C MET A 1 -14.61 7.75 0.69
N ASN A 2 -13.29 7.80 0.74
CA ASN A 2 -12.48 8.31 -0.38
C ASN A 2 -12.13 7.11 -1.28
N PRO A 3 -12.62 7.04 -2.53
CA PRO A 3 -12.41 5.89 -3.41
C PRO A 3 -10.93 5.59 -3.66
N ILE A 4 -10.07 6.61 -3.56
CA ILE A 4 -8.62 6.44 -3.69
C ILE A 4 -8.04 5.69 -2.50
N GLN A 5 -8.51 5.96 -1.28
CA GLN A 5 -8.03 5.28 -0.07
C GLN A 5 -8.52 3.84 -0.01
N GLU A 6 -9.76 3.57 -0.45
CA GLU A 6 -10.24 2.18 -0.57
C GLU A 6 -9.44 1.37 -1.59
N ALA A 7 -9.10 1.99 -2.74
CA ALA A 7 -8.26 1.37 -3.74
C ALA A 7 -6.83 1.08 -3.23
N ILE A 8 -6.28 1.94 -2.36
CA ILE A 8 -4.98 1.72 -1.73
C ILE A 8 -5.06 0.60 -0.69
N ALA A 9 -6.09 0.60 0.17
CA ALA A 9 -6.30 -0.45 1.16
C ALA A 9 -6.47 -1.83 0.51
N GLU A 10 -7.13 -1.93 -0.66
CA GLU A 10 -7.19 -3.20 -1.40
C GLU A 10 -5.80 -3.63 -1.94
N ILE A 11 -4.94 -2.68 -2.31
CA ILE A 11 -3.57 -3.00 -2.74
C ILE A 11 -2.73 -3.50 -1.54
N GLU A 12 -2.82 -2.82 -0.40
CA GLU A 12 -2.04 -3.16 0.81
C GLU A 12 -2.56 -4.42 1.53
N SER A 13 -3.84 -4.75 1.36
CA SER A 13 -4.42 -5.98 1.91
C SER A 13 -4.03 -7.24 1.12
N ARG A 14 -3.43 -7.09 -0.08
CA ARG A 14 -2.95 -8.22 -0.87
C ARG A 14 -1.60 -8.71 -0.33
N ASP A 15 -1.35 -9.99 -0.48
CA ASP A 15 -0.08 -10.56 -0.05
C ASP A 15 1.09 -9.94 -0.83
N PRO A 16 2.21 -9.63 -0.16
CA PRO A 16 3.41 -9.13 -0.82
C PRO A 16 3.93 -10.19 -1.81
N GLY A 17 3.66 -9.97 -3.10
CA GLY A 17 3.99 -10.89 -4.18
C GLY A 17 2.81 -11.24 -5.09
N GLU A 18 1.58 -10.95 -4.65
CA GLU A 18 0.41 -11.11 -5.51
C GLU A 18 0.41 -10.05 -6.62
N GLN A 19 0.35 -10.49 -7.88
CA GLN A 19 0.33 -9.57 -9.00
C GLN A 19 -1.03 -8.88 -9.10
N PHE A 20 -1.02 -7.55 -9.13
CA PHE A 20 -2.20 -6.74 -9.36
C PHE A 20 -1.94 -5.70 -10.45
N SER A 21 -3.01 -5.26 -11.12
CA SER A 21 -2.95 -4.17 -12.09
C SER A 21 -3.63 -2.92 -11.55
N TYR A 22 -2.88 -1.82 -11.48
CA TYR A 22 -3.43 -0.51 -11.14
C TYR A 22 -4.59 -0.09 -12.07
N GLN A 23 -4.63 -0.55 -13.32
CA GLN A 23 -5.77 -0.27 -14.21
C GLN A 23 -7.05 -0.96 -13.75
N GLN A 24 -6.96 -2.21 -13.32
CA GLN A 24 -8.13 -2.99 -12.88
C GLN A 24 -8.70 -2.39 -11.60
N ILE A 25 -7.84 -2.08 -10.64
CA ILE A 25 -8.25 -1.47 -9.37
C ILE A 25 -8.81 -0.06 -9.62
N ALA A 26 -8.15 0.76 -10.42
CA ALA A 26 -8.66 2.08 -10.77
C ALA A 26 -10.05 2.03 -11.43
N LYS A 27 -10.28 1.06 -12.33
CA LYS A 27 -11.58 0.87 -12.98
C LYS A 27 -12.66 0.39 -12.00
N LYS A 28 -12.32 -0.50 -11.06
CA LYS A 28 -13.24 -1.00 -10.02
C LYS A 28 -13.76 0.12 -9.14
N TYR A 29 -12.87 1.03 -8.72
CA TYR A 29 -13.20 2.16 -7.84
C TYR A 29 -13.57 3.45 -8.57
N GLY A 30 -13.54 3.47 -9.90
CA GLY A 30 -13.82 4.67 -10.71
C GLY A 30 -12.82 5.80 -10.49
N VAL A 31 -11.58 5.49 -10.09
CA VAL A 31 -10.54 6.49 -9.79
C VAL A 31 -9.55 6.62 -10.94
N ASN A 32 -8.85 7.76 -10.99
CA ASN A 32 -7.77 7.93 -11.94
C ASN A 32 -6.55 7.09 -11.54
N ARG A 33 -6.10 6.23 -12.47
CA ARG A 33 -4.91 5.37 -12.29
C ARG A 33 -3.66 6.13 -11.88
N VAL A 34 -3.40 7.31 -12.47
CA VAL A 34 -2.20 8.10 -12.19
C VAL A 34 -2.23 8.62 -10.76
N THR A 35 -3.40 9.10 -10.31
CA THR A 35 -3.60 9.55 -8.93
C THR A 35 -3.43 8.40 -7.94
N LEU A 36 -4.01 7.22 -8.24
CA LEU A 36 -3.87 6.02 -7.42
C LEU A 36 -2.39 5.60 -7.29
N MET A 37 -1.67 5.52 -8.42
CA MET A 37 -0.26 5.13 -8.42
C MET A 37 0.63 6.12 -7.66
N ARG A 38 0.41 7.43 -7.82
CA ARG A 38 1.18 8.45 -7.10
C ARG A 38 0.94 8.36 -5.60
N ARG A 39 -0.32 8.28 -5.16
CA ARG A 39 -0.61 8.15 -3.73
C ARG A 39 -0.06 6.86 -3.15
N HIS A 40 -0.32 5.73 -3.80
CA HIS A 40 0.22 4.46 -3.33
C HIS A 40 1.75 4.52 -3.21
N LYS A 41 2.48 5.03 -4.20
CA LYS A 41 3.95 5.13 -4.12
C LYS A 41 4.45 6.05 -3.00
N HIS A 42 3.84 7.23 -2.84
CA HIS A 42 4.20 8.15 -1.75
C HIS A 42 3.88 7.53 -0.38
N GLU A 43 2.72 6.88 -0.25
CA GLU A 43 2.31 6.20 0.99
C GLU A 43 3.16 4.94 1.26
N THR A 44 3.57 4.18 0.22
CA THR A 44 4.49 3.03 0.35
C THR A 44 5.88 3.47 0.77
N GLU A 45 6.40 4.61 0.30
CA GLU A 45 7.70 5.12 0.78
C GLU A 45 7.63 5.47 2.27
N ASP A 46 6.58 6.17 2.71
CA ASP A 46 6.36 6.48 4.13
C ASP A 46 6.09 5.21 4.97
N TYR A 47 5.33 4.25 4.44
CA TYR A 47 4.99 2.99 5.11
C TYR A 47 6.16 2.01 5.14
N SER A 48 6.96 1.93 4.08
CA SER A 48 8.21 1.15 4.02
C SER A 48 9.17 1.60 5.10
N VAL A 49 9.41 2.91 5.21
CA VAL A 49 10.27 3.48 6.25
C VAL A 49 9.72 3.16 7.64
N ARG A 50 8.40 3.29 7.83
CA ARG A 50 7.74 3.03 9.12
C ARG A 50 7.72 1.54 9.51
N ASN A 51 7.51 0.64 8.56
CA ASN A 51 7.51 -0.81 8.82
C ASN A 51 8.91 -1.38 8.96
N GLN A 52 9.91 -0.82 8.30
CA GLN A 52 11.31 -1.17 8.57
C GLN A 52 11.69 -0.80 10.01
N SER A 53 11.27 0.36 10.52
CA SER A 53 11.45 0.72 11.93
C SER A 53 10.70 -0.25 12.87
N LEU A 54 9.45 -0.59 12.57
CA LEU A 54 8.66 -1.52 13.39
C LEU A 54 9.16 -2.98 13.33
N HIS A 55 9.86 -3.37 12.26
CA HIS A 55 10.43 -4.72 12.14
C HIS A 55 11.76 -4.86 12.90
N LEU A 56 12.55 -3.78 13.03
CA LEU A 56 13.77 -3.79 13.85
C LEU A 56 13.49 -3.84 15.36
N GLU A 57 12.39 -3.24 15.83
CA GLU A 57 12.06 -3.22 17.25
C GLU A 57 11.61 -4.58 17.81
N ARG A 58 11.32 -5.59 16.96
CA ARG A 58 10.83 -6.90 17.40
C ARG A 58 11.93 -7.93 17.66
N GLU A 59 13.20 -7.64 17.35
CA GLU A 59 14.33 -8.55 17.65
C GLU A 59 15.08 -8.21 18.95
N ALA A 60 14.66 -7.19 19.70
CA ALA A 60 15.33 -6.77 20.94
C ALA A 60 14.82 -7.44 22.24
N GLU A 61 13.82 -8.33 22.18
CA GLU A 61 13.23 -9.01 23.36
C GLU A 61 13.56 -10.52 23.45
N LEU A 62 14.76 -10.94 23.03
CA LEU A 62 15.19 -12.36 23.11
C LEU A 62 16.52 -12.61 23.85
N PHE A 63 16.94 -11.73 24.76
CA PHE A 63 18.09 -11.98 25.65
C PHE A 63 17.74 -11.88 27.14
#